data_AF-A0A831NM55-F1
#
_entry.id   AF-A0A831NM55-F1
#
_cell.length_a   1.000
_cell.length_b   1.000
_cell.length_c   1.000
_cell.angle_alpha   90.00
_cell.angle_beta   90.00
_cell.angle_gamma   90.00
#
_symmetry.space_group_name_H-M   'P 1'
#
loop_
_entity.id
_entity.type
_entity.pdbx_description
1 polymer ?
#
loop_
_entity_poly.entity_id
_entity_poly.type
_entity_poly.pdbx_seq_one_letter_code
_entity_poly.pdbx_strand_id
1 'polypeptide(L)'
;MNDTQVNNRQTKLLEFLLVNSPSSRSKIENLLKDDNVSRITIIRDLNYLISVGLIEQVGGGKYVKYRLKPEKELLIPIDLEKYFSTVTDTRKIKYPTFNFNLINRLMGLFSKDELELFETGKDKLKNKFSSLDKTILKRELERFTIELSWKSSQIEGNTYSLLETEELIKNKKEAKGHDKSEAIMILNHKAAFDTILEKKESFKEISVADIRRIHSELVRKLNIKSGIRESAVGITGTKYRPLDNKWQIEEALNKFVVQTKKIKSVPEKALIFLAVIAYLQPFTDGNKRTSRMISNAVLLSNGYYPLSYRSVDEVEYKK
;
A
#
# COMPACT_ATOMS: atom_id res chain seq x y z
N MET A 1 13.27 2.31 -1.92
CA MET A 1 13.49 3.42 -0.96
C MET A 1 14.97 3.54 -0.58
N ASN A 2 15.82 4.12 -1.43
CA ASN A 2 17.20 4.47 -1.06
C ASN A 2 17.66 5.87 -1.53
N ASP A 3 16.77 6.66 -2.13
CA ASP A 3 17.14 7.97 -2.71
C ASP A 3 16.99 9.14 -1.73
N THR A 4 16.51 8.88 -0.52
CA THR A 4 16.49 9.87 0.55
C THR A 4 17.43 9.41 1.65
N GLN A 5 18.74 9.65 1.45
CA GLN A 5 19.77 9.42 2.46
C GLN A 5 19.64 10.44 3.60
N VAL A 6 18.53 10.39 4.33
CA VAL A 6 18.34 11.17 5.54
C VAL A 6 18.86 10.39 6.74
N ASN A 7 19.66 11.04 7.56
CA ASN A 7 20.10 10.46 8.82
C ASN A 7 18.98 10.53 9.88
N ASN A 8 19.12 9.79 10.98
CA ASN A 8 18.11 9.73 12.04
C ASN A 8 17.68 11.11 12.57
N ARG A 9 18.59 12.09 12.63
CA ARG A 9 18.27 13.45 13.08
C ARG A 9 17.40 14.20 12.07
N GLN A 10 17.69 14.04 10.78
CA GLN A 10 16.87 14.59 9.71
C GLN A 10 15.50 13.92 9.66
N THR A 11 15.42 12.60 9.90
CA THR A 11 14.15 11.87 10.07
C THR A 11 13.33 12.46 11.23
N LYS A 12 13.92 12.64 12.43
CA LYS A 12 13.24 13.29 13.57
C LYS A 12 12.69 14.68 13.21
N LEU A 13 13.44 15.47 12.43
CA LEU A 13 13.03 16.80 11.98
C LEU A 13 11.84 16.72 11.01
N LEU A 14 11.89 15.82 10.02
CA LEU A 14 10.82 15.62 9.06
C LEU A 14 9.53 15.11 9.75
N GLU A 15 9.65 14.16 10.69
CA GLU A 15 8.53 13.69 11.53
C GLU A 15 7.89 14.83 12.32
N PHE A 16 8.71 15.71 12.90
CA PHE A 16 8.20 16.87 13.62
C PHE A 16 7.44 17.82 12.69
N LEU A 17 7.97 18.08 11.49
CA LEU A 17 7.32 18.91 10.49
C LEU A 17 6.06 18.26 9.89
N LEU A 18 5.93 16.92 9.88
CA LEU A 18 4.68 16.25 9.48
C LEU A 18 3.50 16.75 10.33
N VAL A 19 3.70 16.90 11.63
CA VAL A 19 2.63 17.29 12.58
C VAL A 19 2.61 18.80 12.84
N ASN A 20 3.75 19.47 12.82
CA ASN A 20 3.91 20.87 13.26
C ASN A 20 4.28 21.84 12.14
N SER A 21 3.88 21.57 10.90
CA SER A 21 4.15 22.44 9.75
C SER A 21 3.16 23.62 9.64
N PRO A 22 3.61 24.86 9.33
CA PRO A 22 5.01 25.32 9.28
C PRO A 22 5.58 25.60 10.67
N SER A 23 6.88 25.34 10.90
CA SER A 23 7.56 25.58 12.18
C SER A 23 8.76 26.51 12.07
N SER A 24 8.98 27.32 13.12
CA SER A 24 10.17 28.17 13.24
C SER A 24 11.40 27.34 13.60
N ARG A 25 12.58 27.88 13.28
CA ARG A 25 13.87 27.29 13.67
C ARG A 25 13.99 27.08 15.18
N SER A 26 13.49 28.01 15.99
CA SER A 26 13.49 27.89 17.45
C SER A 26 12.71 26.70 17.98
N LYS A 27 11.58 26.34 17.34
CA LYS A 27 10.82 25.13 17.70
C LYS A 27 11.57 23.86 17.32
N ILE A 28 12.28 23.86 16.20
CA ILE A 28 13.12 22.75 15.74
C ILE A 28 14.35 22.58 16.64
N GLU A 29 14.96 23.68 17.09
CA GLU A 29 16.05 23.67 18.08
C GLU A 29 15.59 23.07 19.40
N ASN A 30 14.41 23.44 19.88
CA ASN A 30 13.84 22.87 21.11
C ASN A 30 13.56 21.36 21.00
N LEU A 31 13.15 20.87 19.82
CA LEU A 31 12.96 19.44 19.58
C LEU A 31 14.24 18.63 19.76
N LEU A 32 15.38 19.18 19.32
CA LEU A 32 16.68 18.51 19.31
C LEU A 32 17.57 18.90 20.50
N LYS A 33 17.00 19.57 21.50
CA LYS A 33 17.74 20.05 22.67
C LYS A 33 18.36 18.91 23.48
N ASP A 34 17.62 17.81 23.63
CA ASP A 34 18.06 16.64 24.38
C ASP A 34 19.15 15.84 23.64
N ASP A 35 19.28 16.04 22.33
CA ASP A 35 20.31 15.39 21.49
C ASP A 35 21.65 16.18 21.49
N ASN A 36 21.79 17.26 22.27
CA ASN A 36 22.98 18.14 22.34
C ASN A 36 23.48 18.64 20.96
N VAL A 37 22.55 18.85 20.02
CA VAL A 37 22.89 19.23 18.64
C VAL A 37 23.18 20.73 18.54
N SER A 38 24.31 21.09 17.95
CA SER A 38 24.65 22.50 17.73
C SER A 38 23.69 23.19 16.75
N ARG A 39 23.47 24.50 16.94
CA ARG A 39 22.70 25.35 16.01
C ARG A 39 23.19 25.26 14.56
N ILE A 40 24.51 25.18 14.36
CA ILE A 40 25.13 25.09 13.03
C ILE A 40 24.74 23.77 12.35
N THR A 41 24.73 22.68 13.10
CA THR A 41 24.33 21.37 12.60
C THR A 41 22.88 21.35 12.15
N ILE A 42 21.96 21.97 12.91
CA ILE A 42 20.54 22.09 12.55
C ILE A 42 20.37 22.90 11.27
N ILE A 43 21.10 24.01 11.12
CA ILE A 43 21.09 24.81 9.88
C ILE A 43 21.57 23.98 8.69
N ARG A 44 22.64 23.19 8.87
CA ARG A 44 23.16 22.30 7.82
C ARG A 44 22.13 21.26 7.41
N ASP A 45 21.41 20.66 8.35
CA ASP A 45 20.34 19.70 8.05
C ASP A 45 19.17 20.36 7.32
N LEU A 46 18.72 21.54 7.77
CA LEU A 46 17.65 22.29 7.09
C LEU A 46 18.03 22.64 5.66
N ASN A 47 19.25 23.12 5.44
CA ASN A 47 19.75 23.44 4.10
C ASN A 47 19.84 22.20 3.21
N TYR A 48 20.31 21.07 3.77
CA TYR A 48 20.33 19.79 3.05
C TYR A 48 18.91 19.37 2.65
N LEU A 49 17.96 19.37 3.59
CA LEU A 49 16.56 18.99 3.34
C LEU A 49 15.86 19.91 2.32
N ILE A 50 16.24 21.19 2.26
CA ILE A 50 15.81 22.11 1.20
C ILE A 50 16.45 21.73 -0.14
N SER A 51 17.76 21.44 -0.17
CA SER A 51 18.47 21.08 -1.40
C SER A 51 17.97 19.78 -2.04
N VAL A 52 17.59 18.79 -1.23
CA VAL A 52 16.97 17.55 -1.71
C VAL A 52 15.46 17.69 -1.94
N GLY A 53 14.90 18.87 -1.68
CA GLY A 53 13.52 19.22 -2.02
C GLY A 53 12.44 18.61 -1.13
N LEU A 54 12.77 18.15 0.08
CA LEU A 54 11.79 17.59 1.02
C LEU A 54 11.03 18.67 1.79
N ILE A 55 11.70 19.79 2.06
CA ILE A 55 11.13 20.95 2.76
C ILE A 55 11.33 22.23 1.95
N GLU A 56 10.60 23.26 2.31
CA GLU A 56 10.78 24.60 1.80
C GLU A 56 10.73 25.64 2.90
N GLN A 57 11.41 26.76 2.64
CA GLN A 57 11.44 27.92 3.51
C GLN A 57 10.29 28.86 3.13
N VAL A 58 9.53 29.32 4.12
CA VAL A 58 8.45 30.29 3.95
C VAL A 58 8.66 31.48 4.89
N GLY A 59 8.30 32.68 4.41
CA GLY A 59 8.54 33.94 5.11
C GLY A 59 9.97 34.48 4.93
N GLY A 60 10.28 35.60 5.59
CA GLY A 60 11.56 36.30 5.46
C GLY A 60 12.11 36.83 6.80
N GLY A 61 13.43 36.99 6.87
CA GLY A 61 14.14 37.53 8.03
C GLY A 61 13.85 36.75 9.33
N LYS A 62 13.37 37.45 10.35
CA LYS A 62 13.03 36.85 11.66
C LYS A 62 11.79 35.95 11.65
N TYR A 63 11.01 35.95 10.56
CA TYR A 63 9.76 35.18 10.44
C TYR A 63 9.91 33.91 9.60
N VAL A 64 11.16 33.51 9.31
CA VAL A 64 11.44 32.28 8.57
C VAL A 64 10.87 31.05 9.28
N LYS A 65 10.05 30.31 8.56
CA LYS A 65 9.54 29.00 8.94
C LYS A 65 9.86 27.97 7.87
N TYR A 66 9.83 26.71 8.27
CA TYR A 66 10.04 25.56 7.39
C TYR A 66 8.76 24.73 7.32
N ARG A 67 8.41 24.28 6.13
CA ARG A 67 7.31 23.33 5.90
C ARG A 67 7.71 22.24 4.94
N LEU A 68 7.07 21.08 5.07
CA LEU A 68 7.21 20.00 4.10
C LEU A 68 6.61 20.40 2.76
N LYS A 69 7.24 19.96 1.67
CA LYS A 69 6.62 20.07 0.35
C LYS A 69 5.45 19.09 0.24
N PRO A 70 4.24 19.55 -0.14
CA PRO A 70 3.04 18.70 -0.20
C PRO A 70 3.21 17.42 -1.02
N GLU A 71 4.02 17.46 -2.09
CA GLU A 71 4.25 16.34 -3.02
C GLU A 71 5.19 15.27 -2.45
N LYS A 72 5.99 15.64 -1.45
CA LYS A 72 7.00 14.74 -0.83
C LYS A 72 6.57 14.21 0.53
N GLU A 73 5.42 14.64 1.02
CA GLU A 73 4.88 14.27 2.33
C GLU A 73 4.81 12.74 2.55
N LEU A 74 4.42 11.99 1.52
CA LEU A 74 4.29 10.52 1.58
C LEU A 74 5.62 9.77 1.52
N LEU A 75 6.68 10.45 1.11
CA LEU A 75 8.02 9.88 0.98
C LEU A 75 8.88 10.17 2.21
N ILE A 76 8.31 10.84 3.21
CA ILE A 76 9.00 11.10 4.46
C ILE A 76 9.10 9.78 5.24
N PRO A 77 10.33 9.34 5.58
CA PRO A 77 10.49 8.15 6.39
C PRO A 77 9.89 8.36 7.77
N ILE A 78 9.27 7.30 8.29
CA ILE A 78 8.70 7.25 9.63
C ILE A 78 9.46 6.18 10.41
N ASP A 79 9.92 6.52 11.60
CA ASP A 79 10.44 5.54 12.56
C ASP A 79 9.27 4.69 13.08
N LEU A 80 9.11 3.50 12.48
CA LEU A 80 8.03 2.58 12.81
C LEU A 80 8.15 2.08 14.26
N GLU A 81 9.36 1.81 14.76
CA GLU A 81 9.55 1.33 16.14
C GLU A 81 9.07 2.37 17.14
N LYS A 82 9.51 3.62 16.95
CA LYS A 82 9.04 4.74 17.77
C LYS A 82 7.54 4.96 17.63
N TYR A 83 7.00 4.92 16.42
CA TYR A 83 5.56 5.09 16.19
C TYR A 83 4.74 4.02 16.95
N PHE A 84 5.11 2.74 16.83
CA PHE A 84 4.40 1.64 17.48
C PHE A 84 4.70 1.50 18.98
N SER A 85 5.83 2.02 19.48
CA SER A 85 6.13 2.05 20.92
C SER A 85 5.19 2.93 21.74
N THR A 86 4.56 3.92 21.10
CA THR A 86 3.59 4.80 21.75
C THR A 86 2.19 4.18 21.76
N VAL A 87 1.47 4.34 22.89
CA VAL A 87 0.08 3.88 23.02
C VAL A 87 -0.79 4.59 21.99
N THR A 88 -1.65 3.84 21.30
CA THR A 88 -2.48 4.32 20.19
C THR A 88 -3.18 5.64 20.50
N ASP A 89 -3.76 5.81 21.69
CA ASP A 89 -4.52 7.00 22.10
C ASP A 89 -3.67 8.26 22.31
N THR A 90 -2.35 8.13 22.43
CA THR A 90 -1.42 9.25 22.57
C THR A 90 -0.74 9.63 21.25
N ARG A 91 -0.86 8.79 20.21
CA ARG A 91 -0.24 9.04 18.90
C ARG A 91 -0.72 10.36 18.31
N LYS A 92 0.21 11.13 17.76
CA LYS A 92 -0.08 12.33 16.98
C LYS A 92 -0.01 11.97 15.50
N ILE A 93 -1.14 12.10 14.82
CA ILE A 93 -1.23 11.88 13.37
C ILE A 93 -1.72 13.17 12.71
N LYS A 94 -1.21 13.45 11.50
CA LYS A 94 -1.57 14.67 10.78
C LYS A 94 -3.00 14.62 10.23
N TYR A 95 -3.41 13.48 9.71
CA TYR A 95 -4.73 13.26 9.12
C TYR A 95 -5.47 12.14 9.86
N PRO A 96 -6.35 12.49 10.83
CA PRO A 96 -7.14 11.50 11.57
C PRO A 96 -8.30 10.93 10.75
N THR A 97 -8.66 11.57 9.64
CA THR A 97 -9.73 11.14 8.73
C THR A 97 -9.22 11.07 7.30
N PHE A 98 -10.03 10.51 6.39
CA PHE A 98 -9.66 10.35 4.99
C PHE A 98 -9.30 11.69 4.32
N ASN A 99 -8.09 11.76 3.77
CA ASN A 99 -7.60 12.94 3.07
C ASN A 99 -7.93 12.88 1.57
N PHE A 100 -8.99 13.57 1.13
CA PHE A 100 -9.37 13.63 -0.28
C PHE A 100 -8.29 14.23 -1.20
N ASN A 101 -7.42 15.10 -0.68
CA ASN A 101 -6.34 15.69 -1.46
C ASN A 101 -5.16 14.73 -1.67
N LEU A 102 -5.10 13.63 -0.93
CA LEU A 102 -4.03 12.63 -1.03
C LEU A 102 -3.92 12.10 -2.47
N ILE A 103 -5.07 11.77 -3.08
CA ILE A 103 -5.13 11.15 -4.40
C ILE A 103 -4.44 12.01 -5.46
N ASN A 104 -4.59 13.33 -5.37
CA ASN A 104 -3.99 14.28 -6.32
C ASN A 104 -2.46 14.40 -6.18
N ARG A 105 -1.89 13.87 -5.10
CA ARG A 105 -0.46 13.94 -4.76
C ARG A 105 0.27 12.60 -4.97
N LEU A 106 -0.42 11.56 -5.45
CA LEU A 106 0.14 10.23 -5.67
C LEU A 106 0.74 10.10 -7.08
N MET A 107 1.87 10.78 -7.32
CA MET A 107 2.65 10.68 -8.56
C MET A 107 4.15 10.81 -8.27
N GLY A 108 4.99 10.15 -9.06
CA GLY A 108 6.45 10.21 -8.89
C GLY A 108 6.91 9.54 -7.59
N LEU A 109 6.34 8.38 -7.29
CA LEU A 109 6.62 7.57 -6.11
C LEU A 109 7.87 6.70 -6.27
N PHE A 110 8.19 6.31 -7.50
CA PHE A 110 9.40 5.56 -7.82
C PHE A 110 10.44 6.46 -8.48
N SER A 111 11.71 6.19 -8.21
CA SER A 111 12.82 6.81 -8.94
C SER A 111 12.92 6.27 -10.36
N LYS A 112 13.72 6.94 -11.21
CA LYS A 112 13.95 6.48 -12.58
C LYS A 112 14.58 5.09 -12.61
N ASP A 113 15.56 4.86 -11.73
CA ASP A 113 16.27 3.59 -11.62
C ASP A 113 15.34 2.47 -11.13
N GLU A 114 14.46 2.78 -10.17
CA GLU A 114 13.42 1.84 -9.72
C GLU A 114 12.46 1.47 -10.86
N LEU A 115 12.04 2.46 -11.67
CA LEU A 115 11.18 2.21 -12.84
C LEU A 115 11.89 1.37 -13.93
N GLU A 116 13.18 1.61 -14.16
CA GLU A 116 13.99 0.82 -15.11
C GLU A 116 14.12 -0.65 -14.66
N LEU A 117 14.23 -0.90 -13.35
CA LEU A 117 14.22 -2.25 -12.81
C LEU A 117 12.90 -2.97 -13.11
N PHE A 118 11.76 -2.28 -13.01
CA PHE A 118 10.46 -2.86 -13.37
C PHE A 118 10.36 -3.18 -14.87
N GLU A 119 10.82 -2.29 -15.77
CA GLU A 119 10.83 -2.57 -17.21
C GLU A 119 11.74 -3.75 -17.56
N THR A 120 12.94 -3.81 -16.96
CA THR A 120 13.84 -4.96 -17.11
C THR A 120 13.18 -6.27 -16.68
N GLY A 121 12.42 -6.25 -15.58
CA GLY A 121 11.65 -7.40 -15.11
C GLY A 121 10.56 -7.80 -16.11
N LYS A 122 9.82 -6.83 -16.65
CA LYS A 122 8.78 -7.06 -17.66
C LYS A 122 9.34 -7.67 -18.95
N ASP A 123 10.49 -7.21 -19.43
CA ASP A 123 11.13 -7.79 -20.61
C ASP A 123 11.57 -9.24 -20.37
N LYS A 124 12.14 -9.54 -19.19
CA LYS A 124 12.44 -10.91 -18.77
C LYS A 124 11.20 -11.79 -18.74
N LEU A 125 10.08 -11.27 -18.21
CA LEU A 125 8.81 -11.99 -18.16
C LEU A 125 8.27 -12.30 -19.56
N LYS A 126 8.28 -11.29 -20.45
CA LYS A 126 7.85 -11.43 -21.84
C LYS A 126 8.65 -12.52 -22.56
N ASN A 127 9.98 -12.49 -22.44
CA ASN A 127 10.87 -13.48 -23.06
C ASN A 127 10.64 -14.89 -22.52
N LYS A 128 10.36 -15.04 -21.21
CA LYS A 128 9.98 -16.33 -20.62
C LYS A 128 8.65 -16.83 -21.16
N PHE A 129 7.63 -15.97 -21.24
CA PHE A 129 6.31 -16.35 -21.74
C PHE A 129 6.33 -16.77 -23.22
N SER A 130 7.22 -16.18 -24.03
CA SER A 130 7.37 -16.58 -25.44
C SER A 130 8.18 -17.86 -25.66
N SER A 131 9.06 -18.23 -24.73
CA SER A 131 9.99 -19.36 -24.89
C SER A 131 9.58 -20.62 -24.11
N LEU A 132 8.73 -20.49 -23.08
CA LEU A 132 8.29 -21.61 -22.27
C LEU A 132 7.15 -22.40 -22.93
N ASP A 133 7.22 -23.72 -22.79
CA ASP A 133 6.09 -24.59 -23.11
C ASP A 133 4.85 -24.21 -22.29
N LYS A 134 3.67 -24.32 -22.91
CA LYS A 134 2.39 -23.95 -22.28
C LYS A 134 2.13 -24.73 -20.98
N THR A 135 2.57 -25.97 -20.89
CA THR A 135 2.41 -26.82 -19.71
C THR A 135 3.26 -26.30 -18.55
N ILE A 136 4.51 -25.91 -18.84
CA ILE A 136 5.41 -25.35 -17.83
C ILE A 136 4.86 -24.01 -17.34
N LEU A 137 4.41 -23.14 -18.26
CA LEU A 137 3.81 -21.87 -17.90
C LEU A 137 2.58 -22.03 -16.99
N LYS A 138 1.70 -22.98 -17.31
CA LYS A 138 0.54 -23.29 -16.47
C LYS A 138 0.95 -23.73 -15.07
N ARG A 139 2.00 -24.56 -14.95
CA ARG A 139 2.53 -25.03 -13.65
C ARG A 139 3.12 -23.89 -12.82
N GLU A 140 3.86 -22.97 -13.45
CA GLU A 140 4.41 -21.81 -12.75
C GLU A 140 3.30 -20.84 -12.28
N LEU A 141 2.27 -20.64 -13.10
CA LEU A 141 1.11 -19.85 -12.70
C LEU A 141 0.35 -20.50 -11.54
N GLU A 142 0.14 -21.82 -11.58
CA GLU A 142 -0.50 -22.55 -10.47
C GLU A 142 0.29 -22.42 -9.17
N ARG A 143 1.63 -22.58 -9.23
CA ARG A 143 2.51 -22.37 -8.08
C ARG A 143 2.37 -20.95 -7.54
N PHE A 144 2.40 -19.94 -8.40
CA PHE A 144 2.21 -18.55 -8.00
C PHE A 144 0.84 -18.35 -7.31
N THR A 145 -0.23 -18.91 -7.87
CA THR A 145 -1.58 -18.80 -7.31
C THR A 145 -1.66 -19.42 -5.91
N ILE A 146 -1.01 -20.57 -5.69
CA ILE A 146 -0.93 -21.20 -4.37
C ILE A 146 -0.20 -20.28 -3.38
N GLU A 147 0.98 -19.78 -3.75
CA GLU A 147 1.77 -18.89 -2.89
C GLU A 147 1.01 -17.60 -2.53
N LEU A 148 0.39 -16.95 -3.52
CA LEU A 148 -0.42 -15.76 -3.32
C LEU A 148 -1.63 -16.04 -2.42
N SER A 149 -2.37 -17.12 -2.69
CA SER A 149 -3.59 -17.47 -1.94
C SER A 149 -3.27 -17.77 -0.48
N TRP A 150 -2.19 -18.52 -0.24
CA TRP A 150 -1.67 -18.78 1.09
C TRP A 150 -1.27 -17.48 1.78
N LYS A 151 -0.32 -16.73 1.22
CA LYS A 151 0.32 -15.63 1.92
C LYS A 151 -0.59 -14.42 2.11
N SER A 152 -1.42 -14.10 1.12
CA SER A 152 -2.43 -13.03 1.24
C SER A 152 -3.49 -13.36 2.30
N SER A 153 -3.82 -14.64 2.51
CA SER A 153 -4.73 -15.07 3.57
C SER A 153 -4.02 -15.08 4.94
N GLN A 154 -2.76 -15.54 4.97
CA GLN A 154 -1.93 -15.57 6.19
C GLN A 154 -1.76 -14.17 6.80
N ILE A 155 -1.51 -13.15 5.96
CA ILE A 155 -1.46 -11.75 6.39
C ILE A 155 -2.75 -11.32 7.11
N GLU A 156 -3.92 -11.88 6.79
CA GLU A 156 -5.18 -11.60 7.48
C GLU A 156 -5.46 -12.52 8.68
N GLY A 157 -4.52 -13.38 9.05
CA GLY A 157 -4.61 -14.29 10.21
C GLY A 157 -5.02 -15.73 9.88
N ASN A 158 -5.06 -16.11 8.61
CA ASN A 158 -5.30 -17.50 8.21
C ASN A 158 -4.14 -18.41 8.64
N THR A 159 -4.47 -19.57 9.17
CA THR A 159 -3.55 -20.49 9.85
C THR A 159 -3.09 -21.66 8.97
N TYR A 160 -3.59 -21.79 7.74
CA TYR A 160 -3.13 -22.81 6.81
C TYR A 160 -1.62 -22.64 6.50
N SER A 161 -0.90 -23.75 6.47
CA SER A 161 0.44 -23.81 5.90
C SER A 161 0.41 -23.77 4.37
N LEU A 162 1.58 -23.54 3.77
CA LEU A 162 1.73 -23.57 2.32
C LEU A 162 1.38 -24.96 1.74
N LEU A 163 1.77 -26.05 2.42
CA LEU A 163 1.49 -27.42 1.98
C LEU A 163 -0.01 -27.75 2.06
N GLU A 164 -0.68 -27.34 3.13
CA GLU A 164 -2.14 -27.50 3.26
C GLU A 164 -2.89 -26.68 2.22
N THR A 165 -2.39 -25.48 1.89
CA THR A 165 -2.95 -24.64 0.83
C THR A 165 -2.80 -25.30 -0.54
N GLU A 166 -1.63 -25.89 -0.83
CA GLU A 166 -1.38 -26.65 -2.05
C GLU A 166 -2.35 -27.85 -2.18
N GLU A 167 -2.49 -28.63 -1.12
CA GLU A 167 -3.37 -29.80 -1.06
C GLU A 167 -4.85 -29.40 -1.23
N LEU A 168 -5.27 -28.29 -0.61
CA LEU A 168 -6.62 -27.74 -0.77
C LEU A 168 -6.89 -27.30 -2.22
N ILE A 169 -5.94 -26.60 -2.85
CA ILE A 169 -6.14 -26.05 -4.20
C ILE A 169 -6.15 -27.18 -5.25
N LYS A 170 -5.19 -28.10 -5.18
CA LYS A 170 -4.97 -29.17 -6.16
C LYS A 170 -5.95 -30.33 -5.99
N ASN A 171 -6.11 -30.82 -4.75
CA ASN A 171 -6.82 -32.06 -4.46
C ASN A 171 -8.17 -31.85 -3.78
N LYS A 172 -8.58 -30.58 -3.52
CA LYS A 172 -9.84 -30.22 -2.84
C LYS A 172 -9.99 -30.84 -1.45
N LYS A 173 -8.86 -31.12 -0.80
CA LYS A 173 -8.81 -31.73 0.52
C LYS A 173 -8.56 -30.66 1.57
N GLU A 174 -9.54 -30.48 2.46
CA GLU A 174 -9.44 -29.56 3.58
C GLU A 174 -8.48 -30.12 4.65
N ALA A 175 -7.68 -29.23 5.26
CA ALA A 175 -6.83 -29.57 6.37
C ALA A 175 -7.66 -29.74 7.66
N LYS A 176 -7.21 -30.60 8.57
CA LYS A 176 -7.91 -30.84 9.83
C LYS A 176 -7.53 -29.77 10.85
N GLY A 177 -8.48 -29.35 11.68
CA GLY A 177 -8.20 -28.41 12.79
C GLY A 177 -8.30 -26.93 12.43
N HIS A 178 -8.73 -26.61 11.21
CA HIS A 178 -8.96 -25.23 10.76
C HIS A 178 -10.44 -24.92 10.61
N ASP A 179 -10.78 -23.63 10.65
CA ASP A 179 -12.14 -23.19 10.37
C ASP A 179 -12.45 -23.30 8.87
N LYS A 180 -13.69 -23.66 8.54
CA LYS A 180 -14.14 -23.76 7.14
C LYS A 180 -13.99 -22.43 6.38
N SER A 181 -14.11 -21.30 7.07
CA SER A 181 -13.93 -19.96 6.50
C SER A 181 -12.50 -19.75 5.99
N GLU A 182 -11.50 -20.38 6.60
CA GLU A 182 -10.10 -20.28 6.19
C GLU A 182 -9.87 -20.98 4.84
N ALA A 183 -10.41 -22.19 4.68
CA ALA A 183 -10.39 -22.91 3.41
C ALA A 183 -11.09 -22.11 2.29
N ILE A 184 -12.27 -21.55 2.60
CA ILE A 184 -13.03 -20.71 1.67
C ILE A 184 -12.23 -19.48 1.28
N MET A 185 -11.54 -18.82 2.22
CA MET A 185 -10.72 -17.64 1.94
C MET A 185 -9.61 -17.94 0.94
N ILE A 186 -8.93 -19.08 1.06
CA ILE A 186 -7.88 -19.52 0.12
C ILE A 186 -8.47 -19.81 -1.26
N LEU A 187 -9.57 -20.56 -1.31
CA LEU A 187 -10.25 -20.90 -2.58
C LEU A 187 -10.79 -19.65 -3.28
N ASN A 188 -11.23 -18.65 -2.53
CA ASN A 188 -11.68 -17.37 -3.07
C ASN A 188 -10.53 -16.55 -3.67
N HIS A 189 -9.34 -16.54 -3.04
CA HIS A 189 -8.16 -15.92 -3.65
C HIS A 189 -7.78 -16.58 -4.97
N LYS A 190 -7.79 -17.92 -5.02
CA LYS A 190 -7.55 -18.67 -6.25
C LYS A 190 -8.56 -18.27 -7.33
N ALA A 191 -9.86 -18.26 -7.00
CA ALA A 191 -10.92 -17.91 -7.94
C ALA A 191 -10.77 -16.46 -8.46
N ALA A 192 -10.48 -15.51 -7.57
CA ALA A 192 -10.25 -14.12 -7.95
C ALA A 192 -9.04 -13.93 -8.87
N PHE A 193 -7.98 -14.71 -8.64
CA PHE A 193 -6.82 -14.72 -9.51
C PHE A 193 -7.11 -15.35 -10.88
N ASP A 194 -7.87 -16.45 -10.92
CA ASP A 194 -8.31 -17.08 -12.17
C ASP A 194 -9.13 -16.08 -13.01
N THR A 195 -10.05 -15.32 -12.39
CA THR A 195 -10.82 -14.25 -13.06
C THR A 195 -9.92 -13.21 -13.71
N ILE A 196 -8.83 -12.82 -13.04
CA ILE A 196 -7.86 -11.85 -13.58
C ILE A 196 -7.14 -12.43 -14.79
N LEU A 197 -6.76 -13.71 -14.75
CA LEU A 197 -6.11 -14.36 -15.89
C LEU A 197 -7.06 -14.49 -17.09
N GLU A 198 -8.32 -14.88 -16.85
CA GLU A 198 -9.34 -15.04 -17.90
C GLU A 198 -9.73 -13.69 -18.53
N LYS A 199 -9.85 -12.64 -17.72
CA LYS A 199 -10.32 -11.31 -18.15
C LYS A 199 -9.19 -10.28 -18.19
N LYS A 200 -7.96 -10.72 -18.42
CA LYS A 200 -6.73 -9.93 -18.33
C LYS A 200 -6.83 -8.57 -19.00
N GLU A 201 -7.38 -8.52 -20.21
CA GLU A 201 -7.53 -7.29 -21.00
C GLU A 201 -8.44 -6.26 -20.32
N SER A 202 -9.51 -6.70 -19.64
CA SER A 202 -10.43 -5.80 -18.92
C SER A 202 -9.76 -5.10 -17.73
N PHE A 203 -8.70 -5.68 -17.18
CA PHE A 203 -7.96 -5.12 -16.03
C PHE A 203 -6.81 -4.20 -16.44
N LYS A 204 -6.62 -3.88 -17.73
CA LYS A 204 -5.64 -2.86 -18.16
C LYS A 204 -6.00 -1.47 -17.64
N GLU A 205 -7.28 -1.16 -17.62
CA GLU A 205 -7.85 0.01 -16.95
C GLU A 205 -8.87 -0.42 -15.90
N ILE A 206 -8.47 -0.39 -14.63
CA ILE A 206 -9.35 -0.76 -13.52
C ILE A 206 -10.52 0.21 -13.42
N SER A 207 -11.75 -0.32 -13.41
CA SER A 207 -12.97 0.40 -13.06
C SER A 207 -13.43 0.10 -11.63
N VAL A 208 -14.37 0.90 -11.12
CA VAL A 208 -15.04 0.60 -9.83
C VAL A 208 -15.77 -0.75 -9.88
N ALA A 209 -16.30 -1.14 -11.04
CA ALA A 209 -16.96 -2.42 -11.23
C ALA A 209 -15.97 -3.60 -11.08
N ASP A 210 -14.73 -3.44 -11.55
CA ASP A 210 -13.68 -4.45 -11.40
C ASP A 210 -13.28 -4.64 -9.94
N ILE A 211 -13.13 -3.53 -9.19
CA ILE A 211 -12.85 -3.57 -7.75
C ILE A 211 -13.97 -4.29 -6.99
N ARG A 212 -15.23 -3.97 -7.30
CA ARG A 212 -16.41 -4.62 -6.69
C ARG A 212 -16.50 -6.10 -7.05
N ARG A 213 -16.16 -6.47 -8.29
CA ARG A 213 -16.15 -7.87 -8.76
C ARG A 213 -15.13 -8.69 -7.99
N ILE A 214 -13.88 -8.23 -7.95
CA ILE A 214 -12.80 -8.91 -7.22
C ILE A 214 -13.13 -8.99 -5.72
N HIS A 215 -13.66 -7.93 -5.12
CA HIS A 215 -14.13 -7.99 -3.73
C HIS A 215 -15.19 -9.08 -3.54
N SER A 216 -16.22 -9.10 -4.38
CA SER A 216 -17.32 -10.08 -4.29
C SER A 216 -16.82 -11.52 -4.39
N GLU A 217 -15.84 -11.77 -5.26
CA GLU A 217 -15.20 -13.09 -5.39
C GLU A 217 -14.40 -13.45 -4.13
N LEU A 218 -13.63 -12.51 -3.58
CA LEU A 218 -12.81 -12.69 -2.38
C LEU A 218 -13.64 -12.97 -1.12
N VAL A 219 -14.83 -12.39 -1.00
CA VAL A 219 -15.68 -12.51 0.20
C VAL A 219 -16.82 -13.52 0.07
N ARG A 220 -16.94 -14.18 -1.08
CA ARG A 220 -18.00 -15.14 -1.38
C ARG A 220 -18.06 -16.26 -0.31
N LYS A 221 -19.26 -16.55 0.21
CA LYS A 221 -19.48 -17.57 1.27
C LYS A 221 -18.76 -17.32 2.61
N LEU A 222 -18.24 -16.11 2.86
CA LEU A 222 -17.65 -15.73 4.16
C LEU A 222 -18.61 -14.96 5.08
N ASN A 223 -19.91 -14.92 4.76
CA ASN A 223 -20.92 -14.14 5.49
C ASN A 223 -20.59 -12.62 5.57
N ILE A 224 -19.95 -12.09 4.53
CA ILE A 224 -19.60 -10.68 4.40
C ILE A 224 -20.51 -10.06 3.34
N LYS A 225 -21.15 -8.93 3.67
CA LYS A 225 -21.97 -8.16 2.71
C LYS A 225 -21.08 -7.64 1.57
N SER A 226 -21.42 -7.99 0.33
CA SER A 226 -20.76 -7.46 -0.86
C SER A 226 -21.20 -6.03 -1.16
N GLY A 227 -20.34 -5.26 -1.82
CA GLY A 227 -20.63 -3.88 -2.21
C GLY A 227 -20.24 -2.85 -1.14
N ILE A 228 -20.44 -1.57 -1.46
CA ILE A 228 -19.97 -0.48 -0.61
C ILE A 228 -20.70 -0.49 0.73
N ARG A 229 -19.93 -0.37 1.81
CA ARG A 229 -20.48 -0.42 3.17
C ARG A 229 -21.32 0.81 3.50
N GLU A 230 -22.23 0.61 4.43
CA GLU A 230 -23.16 1.63 4.97
C GLU A 230 -22.84 2.00 6.41
N SER A 231 -21.92 1.28 7.06
CA SER A 231 -21.51 1.47 8.45
C SER A 231 -20.07 1.95 8.54
N ALA A 232 -19.74 2.63 9.63
CA ALA A 232 -18.37 2.99 9.98
C ALA A 232 -17.53 1.72 10.27
N VAL A 233 -16.23 1.80 10.01
CA VAL A 233 -15.25 0.77 10.37
C VAL A 233 -14.05 1.43 11.03
N GLY A 234 -13.44 0.73 12.00
CA GLY A 234 -12.17 1.11 12.59
C GLY A 234 -11.02 0.29 12.00
N ILE A 235 -9.82 0.84 12.04
CA ILE A 235 -8.60 0.08 11.75
C ILE A 235 -7.82 -0.05 13.07
N THR A 236 -7.65 -1.29 13.52
CA THR A 236 -6.92 -1.58 14.76
C THR A 236 -5.47 -1.09 14.66
N GLY A 237 -4.95 -0.53 15.74
CA GLY A 237 -3.56 -0.06 15.82
C GLY A 237 -3.31 1.31 15.19
N THR A 238 -4.35 2.07 14.83
CA THR A 238 -4.21 3.45 14.37
C THR A 238 -5.34 4.35 14.87
N LYS A 239 -5.08 5.66 14.98
CA LYS A 239 -6.10 6.69 15.24
C LYS A 239 -6.88 7.07 13.99
N TYR A 240 -6.42 6.64 12.82
CA TYR A 240 -7.04 6.96 11.55
C TYR A 240 -8.44 6.34 11.45
N ARG A 241 -9.40 7.15 10.99
CA ARG A 241 -10.79 6.77 10.76
C ARG A 241 -11.13 6.94 9.27
N PRO A 242 -11.45 5.84 8.56
CA PRO A 242 -11.97 5.91 7.21
C PRO A 242 -13.28 6.71 7.11
N LEU A 243 -13.69 7.04 5.89
CA LEU A 243 -15.03 7.59 5.62
C LEU A 243 -16.11 6.65 6.17
N ASP A 244 -17.21 7.16 6.70
CA ASP A 244 -18.30 6.35 7.27
C ASP A 244 -19.58 6.41 6.42
N ASN A 245 -19.67 7.37 5.50
CA ASN A 245 -20.82 7.59 4.64
C ASN A 245 -20.67 6.88 3.28
N LYS A 246 -21.65 6.04 2.91
CA LYS A 246 -21.68 5.30 1.64
C LYS A 246 -21.45 6.19 0.41
N TRP A 247 -22.13 7.34 0.34
CA TRP A 247 -22.04 8.25 -0.80
C TRP A 247 -20.65 8.86 -0.93
N GLN A 248 -20.04 9.26 0.19
CA GLN A 248 -18.67 9.77 0.20
C GLN A 248 -17.65 8.69 -0.17
N ILE A 249 -17.85 7.45 0.29
CA ILE A 249 -17.00 6.31 -0.08
C ILE A 249 -17.09 6.05 -1.58
N GLU A 250 -18.30 6.03 -2.15
CA GLU A 250 -18.51 5.87 -3.59
C GLU A 250 -17.88 7.01 -4.39
N GLU A 251 -18.08 8.25 -3.96
CA GLU A 251 -17.51 9.42 -4.62
C GLU A 251 -15.97 9.37 -4.58
N ALA A 252 -15.38 9.05 -3.42
CA ALA A 252 -13.94 8.92 -3.26
C ALA A 252 -13.37 7.80 -4.11
N LEU A 253 -14.02 6.63 -4.17
CA LEU A 253 -13.59 5.49 -4.99
C LEU A 253 -13.67 5.81 -6.49
N ASN A 254 -14.73 6.47 -6.95
CA ASN A 254 -14.87 6.92 -8.34
C ASN A 254 -13.80 7.95 -8.70
N LYS A 255 -13.63 9.00 -7.87
CA LYS A 255 -12.59 10.01 -8.03
C LYS A 255 -11.22 9.35 -8.10
N PHE A 256 -10.94 8.41 -7.19
CA PHE A 256 -9.69 7.65 -7.16
C PHE A 256 -9.43 6.95 -8.49
N VAL A 257 -10.36 6.11 -8.95
CA VAL A 257 -10.25 5.38 -10.23
C VAL A 257 -9.99 6.34 -11.40
N VAL A 258 -10.73 7.46 -11.49
CA VAL A 258 -10.52 8.46 -12.54
C VAL A 258 -9.11 9.06 -12.50
N GLN A 259 -8.58 9.40 -11.32
CA GLN A 259 -7.23 9.96 -11.21
C GLN A 259 -6.15 8.95 -11.59
N THR A 260 -6.34 7.65 -11.28
CA THR A 260 -5.35 6.63 -11.66
C THR A 260 -5.15 6.49 -13.17
N LYS A 261 -6.13 6.90 -13.99
CA LYS A 261 -5.99 6.92 -15.46
C LYS A 261 -4.90 7.88 -15.94
N LYS A 262 -4.60 8.93 -15.16
CA LYS A 262 -3.54 9.90 -15.48
C LYS A 262 -2.14 9.37 -15.20
N ILE A 263 -2.03 8.29 -14.43
CA ILE A 263 -0.77 7.68 -14.03
C ILE A 263 -0.29 6.76 -15.14
N LYS A 264 0.84 7.11 -15.75
CA LYS A 264 1.42 6.35 -16.87
C LYS A 264 2.19 5.12 -16.39
N SER A 265 2.94 5.23 -15.29
CA SER A 265 3.71 4.12 -14.75
C SER A 265 2.80 3.05 -14.17
N VAL A 266 2.92 1.82 -14.67
CA VAL A 266 2.15 0.67 -14.18
C VAL A 266 2.56 0.26 -12.76
N PRO A 267 3.87 0.17 -12.41
CA PRO A 267 4.28 -0.09 -11.04
C PRO A 267 3.73 0.94 -10.03
N GLU A 268 3.80 2.24 -10.36
CA GLU A 268 3.24 3.28 -9.49
C GLU A 268 1.74 3.09 -9.31
N LYS A 269 1.02 2.84 -10.41
CA LYS A 269 -0.43 2.58 -10.40
C LYS A 269 -0.77 1.38 -9.52
N ALA A 270 -0.01 0.29 -9.61
CA ALA A 270 -0.20 -0.91 -8.80
C ALA A 270 0.01 -0.65 -7.30
N LEU A 271 1.06 0.09 -6.92
CA LEU A 271 1.32 0.51 -5.54
C LEU A 271 0.20 1.41 -5.00
N ILE A 272 -0.29 2.32 -5.83
CA ILE A 272 -1.36 3.25 -5.47
C ILE A 272 -2.69 2.51 -5.26
N PHE A 273 -3.05 1.54 -6.09
CA PHE A 273 -4.22 0.68 -5.86
C PHE A 273 -4.09 -0.12 -4.56
N LEU A 274 -2.91 -0.68 -4.30
CA LEU A 274 -2.62 -1.42 -3.07
C LEU A 274 -2.87 -0.56 -1.82
N ALA A 275 -2.31 0.65 -1.80
CA ALA A 275 -2.37 1.55 -0.66
C ALA A 275 -3.74 2.23 -0.50
N VAL A 276 -4.30 2.79 -1.58
CA VAL A 276 -5.50 3.64 -1.48
C VAL A 276 -6.76 2.84 -1.21
N ILE A 277 -6.93 1.63 -1.75
CA ILE A 277 -8.08 0.79 -1.41
C ILE A 277 -8.03 0.40 0.07
N ALA A 278 -6.84 0.05 0.58
CA ALA A 278 -6.65 -0.25 2.00
C ALA A 278 -6.84 0.97 2.91
N TYR A 279 -6.51 2.17 2.43
CA TYR A 279 -6.74 3.44 3.14
C TYR A 279 -8.24 3.82 3.16
N LEU A 280 -8.91 3.76 2.00
CA LEU A 280 -10.31 4.14 1.84
C LEU A 280 -11.27 3.20 2.58
N GLN A 281 -10.94 1.91 2.67
CA GLN A 281 -11.78 0.86 3.25
C GLN A 281 -13.23 0.87 2.70
N PRO A 282 -13.45 0.71 1.38
CA PRO A 282 -14.78 0.84 0.79
C PRO A 282 -15.79 -0.26 1.19
N PHE A 283 -15.30 -1.39 1.67
CA PHE A 283 -16.11 -2.58 2.00
C PHE A 283 -16.14 -2.83 3.52
N THR A 284 -17.10 -3.64 3.97
CA THR A 284 -17.24 -4.06 5.38
C THR A 284 -16.05 -4.89 5.86
N ASP A 285 -15.56 -5.81 5.02
CA ASP A 285 -14.32 -6.56 5.20
C ASP A 285 -13.75 -6.95 3.82
N GLY A 286 -12.50 -7.41 3.77
CA GLY A 286 -11.81 -7.86 2.55
C GLY A 286 -11.02 -6.75 1.85
N ASN A 287 -11.01 -5.52 2.38
CA ASN A 287 -10.38 -4.36 1.73
C ASN A 287 -8.90 -4.59 1.34
N LYS A 288 -8.11 -5.15 2.26
CA LYS A 288 -6.66 -5.39 2.06
C LYS A 288 -6.40 -6.54 1.08
N ARG A 289 -7.21 -7.60 1.13
CA ARG A 289 -7.18 -8.70 0.15
C ARG A 289 -7.54 -8.20 -1.25
N THR A 290 -8.59 -7.38 -1.35
CA THR A 290 -8.98 -6.73 -2.61
C THR A 290 -7.88 -5.81 -3.12
N SER A 291 -7.23 -5.02 -2.27
CA SER A 291 -6.17 -4.10 -2.70
C SER A 291 -4.94 -4.85 -3.25
N ARG A 292 -4.51 -5.93 -2.60
CA ARG A 292 -3.44 -6.82 -3.09
C ARG A 292 -3.82 -7.46 -4.42
N MET A 293 -5.05 -7.95 -4.55
CA MET A 293 -5.52 -8.61 -5.77
C MET A 293 -5.66 -7.64 -6.96
N ILE A 294 -6.19 -6.43 -6.72
CA ILE A 294 -6.29 -5.38 -7.76
C ILE A 294 -4.89 -4.88 -8.16
N SER A 295 -3.96 -4.73 -7.21
CA SER A 295 -2.57 -4.40 -7.52
C SER A 295 -1.93 -5.44 -8.46
N ASN A 296 -2.12 -6.73 -8.16
CA ASN A 296 -1.67 -7.81 -9.03
C ASN A 296 -2.39 -7.83 -10.39
N ALA A 297 -3.68 -7.49 -10.43
CA ALA A 297 -4.44 -7.36 -11.68
C ALA A 297 -3.81 -6.31 -12.61
N VAL A 298 -3.44 -5.15 -12.06
CA VAL A 298 -2.77 -4.05 -12.80
C VAL A 298 -1.42 -4.49 -13.34
N LEU A 299 -0.60 -5.17 -12.53
CA LEU A 299 0.71 -5.66 -12.96
C LEU A 299 0.57 -6.70 -14.09
N LEU A 300 -0.27 -7.72 -13.86
CA LEU A 300 -0.45 -8.83 -14.81
C LEU A 300 -1.05 -8.39 -16.14
N SER A 301 -2.08 -7.53 -16.12
CA SER A 301 -2.75 -7.04 -17.32
C SER A 301 -1.83 -6.24 -18.24
N ASN A 302 -0.77 -5.66 -17.66
CA ASN A 302 0.23 -4.88 -18.36
C ASN A 302 1.58 -5.61 -18.57
N GLY A 303 1.64 -6.91 -18.25
CA GLY A 303 2.81 -7.75 -18.53
C GLY A 303 3.95 -7.65 -17.51
N TYR A 304 3.70 -7.15 -16.31
CA TYR A 304 4.65 -7.15 -15.20
C TYR A 304 4.47 -8.39 -14.33
N TYR A 305 5.52 -8.74 -13.58
CA TYR A 305 5.45 -9.80 -12.57
C TYR A 305 4.44 -9.40 -11.47
N PRO A 306 3.47 -10.26 -11.13
CA PRO A 306 2.65 -10.06 -9.94
C PRO A 306 3.46 -10.34 -8.66
N LEU A 307 2.95 -9.86 -7.53
CA LEU A 307 3.54 -10.01 -6.21
C LEU A 307 2.91 -11.20 -5.47
N SER A 308 3.72 -12.19 -5.08
CA SER A 308 3.25 -13.35 -4.30
C SER A 308 3.17 -13.07 -2.80
N TYR A 309 3.86 -12.02 -2.33
CA TYR A 309 4.07 -11.68 -0.92
C TYR A 309 4.79 -12.76 -0.09
N ARG A 310 5.27 -13.85 -0.70
CA ARG A 310 5.82 -15.03 -0.01
C ARG A 310 6.86 -14.69 1.06
N SER A 311 7.77 -13.75 0.77
CA SER A 311 8.87 -13.34 1.64
C SER A 311 8.52 -12.20 2.60
N VAL A 312 7.26 -11.74 2.61
CA VAL A 312 6.84 -10.62 3.44
C VAL A 312 6.56 -11.08 4.86
N ASP A 313 7.18 -10.42 5.84
CA ASP A 313 6.81 -10.58 7.24
C ASP A 313 5.45 -9.93 7.52
N GLU A 314 4.57 -10.65 8.22
CA GLU A 314 3.19 -10.20 8.43
C GLU A 314 3.09 -9.04 9.42
N VAL A 315 3.99 -9.00 10.39
CA VAL A 315 4.02 -7.95 11.40
C VAL A 315 4.58 -6.69 10.77
N GLU A 316 5.67 -6.79 10.02
CA GLU A 316 6.26 -5.69 9.26
C GLU A 316 5.28 -5.13 8.23
N TYR A 317 4.56 -5.97 7.49
CA TYR A 317 3.57 -5.49 6.51
C TYR A 317 2.39 -4.75 7.13
N LYS A 318 2.01 -5.11 8.37
CA LYS A 318 0.92 -4.44 9.11
C LYS A 318 1.37 -3.16 9.79
N LYS A 319 2.67 -3.02 10.07
CA LYS A 319 3.27 -1.83 10.66
C LYS A 319 3.36 -0.71 9.62
#